data_AF-X1SGG3-F1
#
_entry.id   AF-X1SGG3-F1
#
_cell.length_a   1.000
_cell.length_b   1.000
_cell.length_c   1.000
_cell.angle_alpha   90.00
_cell.angle_beta   90.00
_cell.angle_gamma   90.00
#
_symmetry.space_group_name_H-M   'P 1'
#
loop_
_entity.id
_entity.type
_entity.pdbx_description
1 polymer ?
#
loop_
_entity_poly.entity_id
_entity_poly.type
_entity_poly.pdbx_seq_one_letter_code
_entity_poly.pdbx_strand_id
1 'polypeptide(L)'
;FCSKKKTALNIEDITLVRPKMTLVRDNRGVFDFMEKFNFKSDNLSIIVKRVNFQNGNLDYIDYQTTKENSLLTKAKSLNGYFYLENLPKIEFDCSGLREEDNAPLALKGYLFMDRPDYSLDFDFKDADIAHFQYYLSEAKPFNLKKGLFDLDLHMTNKSDANQGKIVRYGKISIKDVDLFPKYLGGIEIKQTEGSVTFDSEKITIEKITALYKNSPFILKGNLNYANEFNYNIMVKSDDFELTD
;
A
#
# COMPACT_ATOMS: atom_id res chain seq x y z
N PHE A 1 -10.13 48.56 -28.69
CA PHE A 1 -10.07 47.78 -27.44
C PHE A 1 -8.89 46.81 -27.50
N CYS A 2 -7.79 47.11 -26.81
CA CYS A 2 -6.68 46.17 -26.67
C CYS A 2 -7.11 45.02 -25.75
N SER A 3 -7.23 43.81 -26.30
CA SER A 3 -7.27 42.58 -25.52
C SER A 3 -5.90 42.39 -24.85
N LYS A 4 -5.83 42.60 -23.53
CA LYS A 4 -4.68 42.14 -22.74
C LYS A 4 -4.71 40.62 -22.76
N LYS A 5 -3.74 39.97 -23.41
CA LYS A 5 -3.44 38.55 -23.18
C LYS A 5 -3.30 38.36 -21.66
N LYS A 6 -4.16 37.55 -21.04
CA LYS A 6 -3.92 37.02 -19.70
C LYS A 6 -2.68 36.13 -19.82
N THR A 7 -1.51 36.65 -19.48
CA THR A 7 -0.28 35.86 -19.42
C THR A 7 -0.35 34.96 -18.21
N ALA A 8 -0.12 33.67 -18.40
CA ALA A 8 -0.03 32.74 -17.30
C ALA A 8 1.24 33.00 -16.48
N LEU A 9 1.12 33.06 -15.16
CA LEU A 9 2.25 33.02 -14.25
C LEU A 9 2.76 31.57 -14.21
N ASN A 10 3.93 31.35 -14.79
CA ASN A 10 4.60 30.07 -14.74
C ASN A 10 5.49 30.03 -13.50
N ILE A 11 5.22 29.10 -12.60
CA ILE A 11 6.00 28.81 -11.41
C ILE A 11 6.69 27.48 -11.67
N GLU A 12 8.02 27.45 -11.64
CA GLU A 12 8.78 26.21 -11.78
C GLU A 12 8.52 25.32 -10.57
N ASP A 13 8.94 25.78 -9.39
CA ASP A 13 8.84 25.00 -8.16
C ASP A 13 8.10 25.79 -7.07
N ILE A 14 7.23 25.09 -6.35
CA ILE A 14 6.74 25.51 -5.03
C ILE A 14 7.29 24.53 -4.01
N THR A 15 7.83 25.02 -2.90
CA THR A 15 8.24 24.16 -1.77
C THR A 15 7.39 24.49 -0.55
N LEU A 16 6.67 23.48 -0.06
CA LEU A 16 5.89 23.56 1.16
C LEU A 16 6.72 22.97 2.31
N VAL A 17 7.01 23.79 3.32
CA VAL A 17 7.79 23.39 4.49
C VAL A 17 6.86 23.13 5.66
N ARG A 18 6.93 21.92 6.22
CA ARG A 18 6.03 21.41 7.27
C ARG A 18 4.54 21.53 6.91
N PRO A 19 4.12 21.15 5.68
CA PRO A 19 2.71 21.15 5.34
C PRO A 19 1.97 20.10 6.16
N LYS A 20 0.71 20.38 6.49
CA LYS A 20 -0.21 19.38 7.05
C LYS A 20 -1.32 19.14 6.04
N MET A 21 -1.49 17.89 5.64
CA MET A 21 -2.51 17.47 4.68
C MET A 21 -3.39 16.39 5.29
N THR A 22 -4.65 16.37 4.87
CA THR A 22 -5.54 15.22 5.06
C THR A 22 -5.87 14.68 3.68
N LEU A 23 -5.90 13.36 3.51
CA LEU A 23 -6.36 12.68 2.31
C LEU A 23 -7.48 11.73 2.71
N VAL A 24 -8.60 11.77 1.99
CA VAL A 24 -9.74 10.90 2.26
C VAL A 24 -10.04 10.04 1.04
N ARG A 25 -10.24 8.74 1.26
CA ARG A 25 -10.84 7.83 0.29
C ARG A 25 -12.23 7.43 0.77
N ASP A 26 -13.27 7.81 0.02
CA ASP A 26 -14.65 7.53 0.38
C ASP A 26 -15.02 6.04 0.23
N ASN A 27 -16.23 5.67 0.66
CA ASN A 27 -16.73 4.29 0.59
C ASN A 27 -16.96 3.78 -0.85
N ARG A 28 -16.97 4.67 -1.85
CA ARG A 28 -17.00 4.34 -3.28
C ARG A 28 -15.59 4.18 -3.86
N GLY A 29 -14.56 4.40 -3.04
CA GLY A 29 -13.16 4.32 -3.43
C GLY A 29 -12.62 5.58 -4.10
N VAL A 30 -13.37 6.70 -4.04
CA VAL A 30 -12.99 8.00 -4.64
C VAL A 30 -12.10 8.77 -3.68
N PHE A 31 -10.98 9.29 -4.17
CA PHE A 31 -10.06 10.13 -3.40
C PHE A 31 -10.43 11.61 -3.50
N ASP A 32 -10.40 12.32 -2.38
CA ASP A 32 -10.68 13.76 -2.31
C ASP A 32 -9.49 14.66 -2.71
N PHE A 33 -8.34 14.06 -3.03
CA PHE A 33 -7.14 14.75 -3.48
C PHE A 33 -7.43 15.71 -4.64
N MET A 34 -8.19 15.24 -5.63
CA MET A 34 -8.49 16.00 -6.84
C MET A 34 -9.26 17.30 -6.55
N GLU A 35 -10.14 17.27 -5.56
CA GLU A 35 -10.90 18.45 -5.13
C GLU A 35 -10.03 19.41 -4.34
N LYS A 36 -9.15 18.88 -3.47
CA LYS A 36 -8.27 19.67 -2.59
C LYS A 36 -7.22 20.49 -3.32
N PHE A 37 -6.70 19.96 -4.43
CA PHE A 37 -5.75 20.69 -5.25
C PHE A 37 -6.42 21.63 -6.26
N ASN A 38 -7.77 21.62 -6.34
CA ASN A 38 -8.65 22.48 -7.15
C ASN A 38 -7.97 23.09 -8.39
N PHE A 39 -7.43 22.24 -9.25
CA PHE A 39 -6.80 22.66 -10.51
C PHE A 39 -7.82 23.18 -11.55
N LYS A 40 -9.07 23.45 -11.16
CA LYS A 40 -10.06 24.15 -11.99
C LYS A 40 -9.70 25.63 -12.05
N SER A 41 -8.78 25.93 -12.96
CA SER A 41 -8.33 27.27 -13.34
C SER A 41 -9.48 28.05 -14.00
N ASP A 42 -10.32 28.71 -13.21
CA ASP A 42 -11.30 29.65 -13.78
C ASP A 42 -10.89 31.13 -13.61
N ASN A 43 -9.90 31.48 -12.79
CA ASN A 43 -9.57 32.92 -12.60
C ASN A 43 -8.09 33.30 -12.41
N LEU A 44 -7.18 32.36 -12.22
CA LEU A 44 -5.74 32.63 -12.15
C LEU A 44 -5.01 31.66 -13.07
N SER A 45 -4.42 32.19 -14.14
CA SER A 45 -3.57 31.42 -15.06
C SER A 45 -2.23 31.12 -14.38
N ILE A 46 -2.20 30.35 -13.30
CA ILE A 46 -0.97 29.93 -12.64
C ILE A 46 -0.68 28.50 -13.07
N ILE A 47 0.48 28.28 -13.68
CA ILE A 47 0.98 26.94 -14.03
C ILE A 47 2.12 26.64 -13.08
N VAL A 48 1.95 25.64 -12.22
CA VAL A 48 3.01 25.15 -11.32
C VAL A 48 3.57 23.87 -11.93
N LYS A 49 4.88 23.79 -12.17
CA LYS A 49 5.49 22.56 -12.71
C LYS A 49 5.76 21.52 -11.65
N ARG A 50 6.10 21.91 -10.43
CA ARG A 50 6.39 20.99 -9.33
C ARG A 50 5.98 21.56 -7.98
N VAL A 51 5.43 20.71 -7.13
CA VAL A 51 5.16 20.99 -5.71
C VAL A 51 6.01 20.05 -4.89
N ASN A 52 6.97 20.58 -4.15
CA ASN A 52 7.81 19.85 -3.22
C ASN A 52 7.24 19.95 -1.81
N PHE A 53 7.42 18.90 -1.02
CA PHE A 53 7.05 18.83 0.39
C PHE A 53 8.29 18.51 1.20
N GLN A 54 8.49 19.25 2.29
CA GLN A 54 9.59 19.01 3.22
C GLN A 54 9.06 18.88 4.64
N ASN A 55 9.37 17.76 5.28
CA ASN A 55 9.02 17.44 6.66
C ASN A 55 7.52 17.66 6.96
N GLY A 56 6.65 17.21 6.05
CA GLY A 56 5.21 17.33 6.17
C GLY A 56 4.55 16.23 7.00
N ASN A 57 3.26 16.42 7.26
CA ASN A 57 2.39 15.47 7.93
C ASN A 57 1.17 15.16 7.05
N LEU A 58 0.76 13.90 7.03
CA LEU A 58 -0.40 13.41 6.28
C LEU A 58 -1.31 12.59 7.20
N ASP A 59 -2.57 13.00 7.30
CA ASP A 59 -3.65 12.19 7.85
C ASP A 59 -4.38 11.49 6.69
N TYR A 60 -4.22 10.18 6.52
CA TYR A 60 -4.95 9.40 5.52
C TYR A 60 -6.13 8.67 6.14
N ILE A 61 -7.34 8.98 5.69
CA ILE A 61 -8.59 8.39 6.16
C ILE A 61 -9.17 7.53 5.04
N ASP A 62 -9.35 6.24 5.31
CA ASP A 62 -9.86 5.27 4.34
C ASP A 62 -11.16 4.60 4.81
N TYR A 63 -12.24 4.87 4.08
CA TYR A 63 -13.55 4.26 4.29
C TYR A 63 -13.73 2.93 3.53
N GLN A 64 -12.80 2.54 2.67
CA GLN A 64 -12.83 1.29 1.92
C GLN A 64 -12.03 0.17 2.61
N THR A 65 -12.18 0.05 3.93
CA THR A 65 -11.52 -0.98 4.73
C THR A 65 -12.54 -1.82 5.49
N THR A 66 -12.08 -2.91 6.10
CA THR A 66 -12.94 -3.73 6.98
C THR A 66 -13.10 -3.15 8.39
N LYS A 67 -12.48 -2.00 8.69
CA LYS A 67 -12.58 -1.35 10.00
C LYS A 67 -13.87 -0.55 10.11
N GLU A 68 -14.57 -0.69 11.24
CA GLU A 68 -15.74 0.13 11.54
C GLU A 68 -15.34 1.62 11.62
N ASN A 69 -16.13 2.50 11.00
CA ASN A 69 -15.95 3.95 11.05
C ASN A 69 -14.65 4.51 10.41
N SER A 70 -14.03 3.80 9.47
CA SER A 70 -12.79 4.14 8.72
C SER A 70 -11.46 3.77 9.40
N LEU A 71 -10.41 3.68 8.59
CA LEU A 71 -9.03 3.56 9.03
C LEU A 71 -8.30 4.88 8.85
N LEU A 72 -7.83 5.45 9.97
CA LEU A 72 -6.88 6.56 9.96
C LEU A 72 -5.46 6.01 10.00
N THR A 73 -4.63 6.41 9.04
CA THR A 73 -3.18 6.20 9.02
C THR A 73 -2.50 7.55 8.99
N LYS A 74 -1.52 7.77 9.86
CA LYS A 74 -0.79 9.04 9.89
C LYS A 74 0.65 8.85 9.42
N ALA A 75 1.14 9.81 8.65
CA ALA A 75 2.54 9.89 8.28
C ALA A 75 3.13 11.23 8.72
N LYS A 76 4.39 11.19 9.15
CA LYS A 76 5.19 12.35 9.54
C LYS A 76 6.51 12.33 8.79
N SER A 77 7.23 13.45 8.84
CA SER A 77 8.49 13.62 8.13
C SER A 77 8.37 13.29 6.64
N LEU A 78 7.21 13.62 6.06
CA LEU A 78 6.91 13.40 4.66
C LEU A 78 7.77 14.34 3.81
N ASN A 79 8.55 13.78 2.91
CA ASN A 79 9.36 14.49 1.94
C ASN A 79 9.06 13.94 0.55
N GLY A 80 9.06 14.80 -0.46
CA GLY A 80 8.78 14.34 -1.82
C GLY A 80 8.28 15.45 -2.72
N TYR A 81 7.69 15.05 -3.84
CA TYR A 81 7.13 15.99 -4.79
C TYR A 81 5.92 15.45 -5.55
N PHE A 82 5.10 16.37 -6.07
CA PHE A 82 4.25 16.17 -7.24
C PHE A 82 4.84 16.93 -8.42
N TYR A 83 5.00 16.27 -9.55
CA TYR A 83 5.38 16.87 -10.81
C TYR A 83 4.14 17.00 -11.69
N LEU A 84 3.85 18.25 -12.06
CA LEU A 84 2.61 18.73 -12.64
C LEU A 84 2.85 19.38 -14.02
N GLU A 85 4.07 19.34 -14.58
CA GLU A 85 4.31 19.92 -15.92
C GLU A 85 3.53 19.20 -17.02
N ASN A 86 3.27 17.90 -16.83
CA ASN A 86 2.70 17.00 -17.83
C ASN A 86 1.22 16.66 -17.57
N LEU A 87 0.44 17.59 -16.99
CA LEU A 87 -1.00 17.36 -16.78
C LEU A 87 -1.68 16.88 -18.08
N PRO A 88 -2.62 15.93 -18.01
CA PRO A 88 -3.27 15.40 -16.80
C PRO A 88 -2.47 14.32 -16.06
N LYS A 89 -1.26 13.96 -16.51
CA LYS A 89 -0.37 13.03 -15.79
C LYS A 89 0.32 13.77 -14.65
N ILE A 90 0.21 13.23 -13.44
CA ILE A 90 0.91 13.66 -12.25
C ILE A 90 1.90 12.57 -11.88
N GLU A 91 3.18 12.92 -11.75
CA GLU A 91 4.21 12.01 -11.25
C GLU A 91 4.56 12.39 -9.81
N PHE A 92 4.91 11.41 -8.99
CA PHE A 92 5.29 11.63 -7.61
C PHE A 92 6.35 10.66 -7.13
N ASP A 93 7.09 11.14 -6.15
CA ASP A 93 8.04 10.36 -5.36
C ASP A 93 8.03 10.96 -3.96
N CYS A 94 7.54 10.18 -3.00
CA CYS A 94 7.29 10.60 -1.64
C CYS A 94 7.78 9.52 -0.67
N SER A 95 8.39 9.95 0.42
CA SER A 95 8.78 9.07 1.52
C SER A 95 8.52 9.73 2.86
N GLY A 96 8.32 8.92 3.90
CA GLY A 96 8.08 9.41 5.24
C GLY A 96 8.12 8.28 6.25
N LEU A 97 7.64 8.59 7.46
CA LEU A 97 7.51 7.63 8.55
C LEU A 97 6.06 7.55 8.96
N ARG A 98 5.55 6.34 9.20
CA ARG A 98 4.26 6.18 9.86
C ARG A 98 4.34 6.73 11.29
N GLU A 99 3.33 7.46 11.73
CA GLU A 99 3.38 8.18 13.02
C GLU A 99 3.39 7.20 14.20
N GLU A 100 2.63 6.11 14.09
CA GLU A 100 2.35 5.15 15.16
C GLU A 100 3.57 4.32 15.58
N ASP A 101 4.41 3.91 14.63
CA ASP A 101 5.54 3.00 14.86
C ASP A 101 6.86 3.45 14.24
N ASN A 102 6.89 4.59 13.55
CA ASN A 102 8.04 5.10 12.79
C ASN A 102 8.48 4.19 11.63
N ALA A 103 7.62 3.29 11.15
CA ALA A 103 7.92 2.46 10.00
C ALA A 103 8.16 3.34 8.75
N PRO A 104 9.29 3.19 8.05
CA PRO A 104 9.52 3.87 6.80
C PRO A 104 8.49 3.47 5.75
N LEU A 105 7.99 4.48 5.02
CA LEU A 105 7.11 4.29 3.88
C LEU A 105 7.63 5.09 2.69
N ALA A 106 7.49 4.53 1.49
CA ALA A 106 7.77 5.21 0.24
C ALA A 106 6.66 4.93 -0.78
N LEU A 107 6.29 5.95 -1.53
CA LEU A 107 5.29 5.89 -2.59
C LEU A 107 5.82 6.69 -3.78
N LYS A 108 5.99 6.01 -4.91
CA LYS A 108 6.41 6.64 -6.16
C LYS A 108 5.56 6.15 -7.32
N GLY A 109 5.52 6.93 -8.40
CA GLY A 109 4.83 6.55 -9.61
C GLY A 109 4.10 7.72 -10.26
N TYR A 110 2.95 7.41 -10.88
CA TYR A 110 2.14 8.40 -11.54
C TYR A 110 0.65 8.04 -11.52
N LEU A 111 -0.20 9.07 -11.67
CA LEU A 111 -1.62 8.92 -11.91
C LEU A 111 -2.08 9.92 -12.98
N PHE A 112 -3.23 9.64 -13.59
CA PHE A 112 -3.89 10.59 -14.47
C PHE A 112 -5.10 11.22 -13.78
N MET A 113 -5.28 12.52 -14.00
CA MET A 113 -6.39 13.29 -13.46
C MET A 113 -7.73 13.06 -14.17
N ASP A 114 -7.67 12.64 -15.43
CA ASP A 114 -8.81 12.61 -16.35
C ASP A 114 -9.27 11.18 -16.69
N ARG A 115 -8.56 10.17 -16.19
CA ARG A 115 -8.80 8.75 -16.48
C ARG A 115 -8.24 7.88 -15.34
N PRO A 116 -8.68 6.61 -15.20
CA PRO A 116 -8.27 5.75 -14.07
C PRO A 116 -6.88 5.12 -14.23
N ASP A 117 -6.03 5.66 -15.11
CA ASP A 117 -4.70 5.13 -15.38
C ASP A 117 -3.71 5.57 -14.30
N TYR A 118 -2.92 4.62 -13.81
CA TYR A 118 -1.88 4.86 -12.82
C TYR A 118 -0.80 3.78 -12.83
N SER A 119 0.35 4.09 -12.24
CA SER A 119 1.36 3.13 -11.82
C SER A 119 1.90 3.57 -10.47
N LEU A 120 1.93 2.68 -9.51
CA LEU A 120 2.27 2.92 -8.12
C LEU A 120 3.29 1.87 -7.70
N ASP A 121 4.42 2.32 -7.18
CA ASP A 121 5.30 1.50 -6.35
C ASP A 121 5.15 1.98 -4.92
N PHE A 122 4.91 1.04 -4.01
CA PHE A 122 4.69 1.31 -2.61
C PHE A 122 5.50 0.37 -1.75
N ASP A 123 6.31 0.96 -0.87
CA ASP A 123 7.23 0.23 -0.02
C ASP A 123 6.97 0.54 1.46
N PHE A 124 6.96 -0.50 2.29
CA PHE A 124 7.04 -0.39 3.75
C PHE A 124 8.24 -1.17 4.27
N LYS A 125 8.82 -0.69 5.36
CA LYS A 125 9.83 -1.44 6.12
C LYS A 125 9.50 -1.49 7.60
N ASP A 126 9.70 -2.65 8.20
CA ASP A 126 9.51 -2.90 9.63
C ASP A 126 8.16 -2.38 10.17
N ALA A 127 7.10 -2.50 9.37
CA ALA A 127 5.80 -1.94 9.72
C ALA A 127 5.00 -2.90 10.59
N ASP A 128 4.31 -2.39 11.62
CA ASP A 128 3.43 -3.24 12.44
C ASP A 128 2.21 -3.70 11.62
N ILE A 129 2.11 -5.02 11.48
CA ILE A 129 1.09 -5.73 10.69
C ILE A 129 -0.33 -5.54 11.23
N ALA A 130 -0.48 -5.26 12.53
CA ALA A 130 -1.79 -5.11 13.19
C ALA A 130 -2.59 -3.94 12.61
N HIS A 131 -1.92 -2.92 12.08
CA HIS A 131 -2.59 -1.79 11.43
C HIS A 131 -3.12 -2.15 10.03
N PHE A 132 -2.47 -3.10 9.35
CA PHE A 132 -2.80 -3.47 7.96
C PHE A 132 -3.79 -4.61 7.84
N GLN A 133 -4.12 -5.28 8.95
CA GLN A 133 -5.14 -6.33 8.99
C GLN A 133 -6.48 -5.88 8.37
N TYR A 134 -6.80 -4.58 8.42
CA TYR A 134 -8.05 -4.03 7.91
C TYR A 134 -8.12 -3.99 6.38
N TYR A 135 -6.97 -4.01 5.70
CA TYR A 135 -6.85 -4.11 4.24
C TYR A 135 -6.87 -5.54 3.73
N LEU A 136 -6.54 -6.50 4.59
CA LEU A 136 -6.29 -7.87 4.19
C LEU A 136 -7.52 -8.76 4.43
N SER A 137 -8.64 -8.47 3.77
CA SER A 137 -9.79 -9.40 3.78
C SER A 137 -9.38 -10.80 3.30
N GLU A 138 -8.43 -10.86 2.36
CA GLU A 138 -7.79 -12.08 1.84
C GLU A 138 -6.83 -12.73 2.84
N ALA A 139 -6.27 -12.00 3.82
CA ALA A 139 -5.45 -12.58 4.90
C ALA A 139 -6.24 -12.90 6.17
N LYS A 140 -7.56 -12.67 6.20
CA LYS A 140 -8.45 -13.16 7.28
C LYS A 140 -8.29 -14.65 7.57
N PRO A 141 -8.04 -15.55 6.60
CA PRO A 141 -7.76 -16.95 6.87
C PRO A 141 -6.51 -17.18 7.72
N PHE A 142 -5.52 -16.29 7.69
CA PHE A 142 -4.28 -16.37 8.49
C PHE A 142 -4.41 -15.77 9.89
N ASN A 143 -5.35 -14.82 10.08
CA ASN A 143 -5.66 -14.19 11.38
C ASN A 143 -4.41 -13.65 12.10
N LEU A 144 -3.75 -12.69 11.45
CA LEU A 144 -2.52 -12.03 11.89
C LEU A 144 -2.78 -11.21 13.17
N LYS A 145 -1.97 -11.40 14.23
CA LYS A 145 -2.19 -10.71 15.52
C LYS A 145 -1.17 -9.62 15.85
N LYS A 146 0.10 -9.88 15.57
CA LYS A 146 1.22 -8.97 15.83
C LYS A 146 2.40 -9.37 14.95
N GLY A 147 3.41 -8.52 14.92
CA GLY A 147 4.67 -8.73 14.23
C GLY A 147 4.94 -7.63 13.21
N LEU A 148 6.08 -7.73 12.55
CA LEU A 148 6.54 -6.74 11.58
C LEU A 148 6.47 -7.31 10.17
N PHE A 149 6.30 -6.43 9.19
CA PHE A 149 6.44 -6.80 7.79
C PHE A 149 7.13 -5.71 6.97
N ASP A 150 7.82 -6.17 5.94
CA ASP A 150 8.24 -5.38 4.80
C ASP A 150 7.29 -5.67 3.64
N LEU A 151 6.99 -4.65 2.85
CA LEU A 151 6.20 -4.77 1.63
C LEU A 151 6.90 -4.04 0.52
N ASP A 152 7.05 -4.72 -0.62
CA ASP A 152 7.33 -4.10 -1.90
C ASP A 152 6.12 -4.39 -2.81
N LEU A 153 5.35 -3.36 -3.18
CA LEU A 153 4.12 -3.50 -3.96
C LEU A 153 4.20 -2.66 -5.23
N HIS A 154 4.04 -3.30 -6.37
CA HIS A 154 3.77 -2.63 -7.63
C HIS A 154 2.29 -2.79 -8.01
N MET A 155 1.63 -1.70 -8.37
CA MET A 155 0.27 -1.67 -8.90
C MET A 155 0.17 -0.79 -10.13
N THR A 156 -0.44 -1.29 -11.19
CA THR A 156 -0.65 -0.54 -12.42
C THR A 156 -2.06 -0.77 -12.94
N ASN A 157 -2.73 0.31 -13.33
CA ASN A 157 -3.92 0.27 -14.16
C ASN A 157 -3.64 1.01 -15.46
N LYS A 158 -3.79 0.30 -16.59
CA LYS A 158 -3.62 0.85 -17.92
C LYS A 158 -4.82 0.42 -18.76
N SER A 159 -5.71 1.37 -19.03
CA SER A 159 -6.93 1.16 -19.80
C SER A 159 -6.65 0.49 -21.15
N ASP A 160 -5.60 0.95 -21.85
CA ASP A 160 -5.25 0.49 -23.20
C ASP A 160 -4.51 -0.86 -23.24
N ALA A 161 -3.70 -1.16 -22.21
CA ALA A 161 -2.84 -2.34 -22.20
C ALA A 161 -3.49 -3.56 -21.54
N ASN A 162 -4.29 -3.34 -20.49
CA ASN A 162 -4.83 -4.41 -19.64
C ASN A 162 -6.36 -4.49 -19.68
N GLN A 163 -7.01 -3.84 -20.65
CA GLN A 163 -8.48 -3.73 -20.71
C GLN A 163 -9.08 -3.16 -19.41
N GLY A 164 -8.35 -2.26 -18.75
CA GLY A 164 -8.74 -1.69 -17.45
C GLY A 164 -8.60 -2.63 -16.25
N LYS A 165 -7.96 -3.81 -16.40
CA LYS A 165 -7.61 -4.66 -15.25
C LYS A 165 -6.41 -4.09 -14.50
N ILE A 166 -6.55 -4.08 -13.18
CA ILE A 166 -5.46 -3.72 -12.26
C ILE A 166 -4.47 -4.89 -12.23
N VAL A 167 -3.22 -4.61 -12.60
CA VAL A 167 -2.10 -5.54 -12.44
C VAL A 167 -1.38 -5.18 -11.15
N ARG A 168 -1.28 -6.14 -10.24
CA ARG A 168 -0.54 -6.05 -8.98
C ARG A 168 0.50 -7.15 -8.89
N TYR A 169 1.66 -6.86 -8.33
CA TYR A 169 2.65 -7.84 -7.93
C TYR A 169 3.59 -7.27 -6.88
N GLY A 170 4.30 -8.14 -6.16
CA GLY A 170 5.16 -7.69 -5.09
C GLY A 170 5.70 -8.80 -4.22
N LYS A 171 6.30 -8.37 -3.10
CA LYS A 171 6.86 -9.23 -2.07
C LYS A 171 6.43 -8.71 -0.70
N ILE A 172 6.11 -9.63 0.20
CA ILE A 172 5.94 -9.36 1.62
C ILE A 172 6.95 -10.22 2.36
N SER A 173 7.70 -9.61 3.27
CA SER A 173 8.52 -10.35 4.23
C SER A 173 7.96 -10.12 5.62
N ILE A 174 7.87 -11.16 6.44
CA ILE A 174 7.32 -11.09 7.79
C ILE A 174 8.37 -11.49 8.81
N LYS A 175 8.30 -10.86 9.99
CA LYS A 175 9.17 -11.13 11.12
C LYS A 175 8.39 -11.14 12.43
N ASP A 176 8.66 -12.14 13.27
CA ASP A 176 8.03 -12.31 14.58
C ASP A 176 6.51 -12.25 14.54
N VAL A 177 5.90 -12.79 13.47
CA VAL A 177 4.45 -12.76 13.28
C VAL A 177 3.77 -13.94 13.97
N ASP A 178 2.71 -13.67 14.72
CA ASP A 178 1.85 -14.71 15.27
C ASP A 178 0.62 -14.90 14.36
N LEU A 179 0.42 -16.15 13.91
CA LEU A 179 -0.63 -16.58 12.99
C LEU A 179 -1.60 -17.53 13.68
N PHE A 180 -2.88 -17.42 13.34
CA PHE A 180 -3.93 -18.34 13.78
C PHE A 180 -4.76 -18.82 12.59
N PRO A 181 -4.16 -19.55 11.65
CA PRO A 181 -4.79 -19.92 10.41
C PRO A 181 -6.05 -20.76 10.62
N LYS A 182 -7.21 -20.24 10.19
CA LYS A 182 -8.50 -20.93 10.30
C LYS A 182 -8.51 -22.25 9.53
N TYR A 183 -7.81 -22.30 8.41
CA TYR A 183 -7.70 -23.50 7.57
C TYR A 183 -6.83 -24.62 8.20
N LEU A 184 -6.03 -24.30 9.22
CA LEU A 184 -5.34 -25.29 10.05
C LEU A 184 -6.05 -25.50 11.39
N GLY A 185 -7.39 -25.42 11.39
CA GLY A 185 -8.18 -25.60 12.61
C GLY A 185 -7.94 -24.53 13.69
N GLY A 186 -7.39 -23.36 13.33
CA GLY A 186 -7.08 -22.30 14.28
C GLY A 186 -5.85 -22.55 15.14
N ILE A 187 -4.94 -23.44 14.72
CA ILE A 187 -3.66 -23.68 15.39
C ILE A 187 -2.89 -22.35 15.55
N GLU A 188 -2.35 -22.12 16.75
CA GLU A 188 -1.46 -21.00 17.03
C GLU A 188 -0.04 -21.32 16.52
N ILE A 189 0.43 -20.49 15.59
CA ILE A 189 1.79 -20.55 15.05
C ILE A 189 2.51 -19.26 15.48
N LYS A 190 3.62 -19.40 16.22
CA LYS A 190 4.35 -18.27 16.81
C LYS A 190 5.65 -18.00 16.10
N GLN A 191 6.11 -16.75 16.21
CA GLN A 191 7.43 -16.32 15.74
C GLN A 191 7.64 -16.69 14.27
N THR A 192 6.64 -16.36 13.46
CA THR A 192 6.66 -16.65 12.04
C THR A 192 7.57 -15.67 11.33
N GLU A 193 8.54 -16.21 10.59
CA GLU A 193 9.45 -15.46 9.74
C GLU A 193 9.44 -16.04 8.33
N GLY A 194 9.57 -15.19 7.32
CA GLY A 194 9.66 -15.65 5.94
C GLY A 194 9.21 -14.63 4.92
N SER A 195 9.11 -15.07 3.68
CA SER A 195 8.67 -14.24 2.57
C SER A 195 7.62 -14.92 1.71
N VAL A 196 6.73 -14.09 1.19
CA VAL A 196 5.77 -14.45 0.15
C VAL A 196 5.92 -13.47 -1.00
N THR A 197 5.85 -13.98 -2.22
CA THR A 197 5.70 -13.16 -3.43
C THR A 197 4.27 -13.28 -3.91
N PHE A 198 3.74 -12.24 -4.54
CA PHE A 198 2.39 -12.30 -5.10
C PHE A 198 2.33 -11.58 -6.43
N ASP A 199 1.37 -11.97 -7.25
CA ASP A 199 0.97 -11.28 -8.46
C ASP A 199 -0.57 -11.13 -8.49
N SER A 200 -1.14 -10.88 -9.66
CA SER A 200 -2.58 -10.67 -9.80
C SER A 200 -3.37 -11.97 -9.75
N GLU A 201 -2.71 -13.12 -9.88
CA GLU A 201 -3.31 -14.45 -10.01
C GLU A 201 -3.03 -15.33 -8.80
N LYS A 202 -1.86 -15.16 -8.15
CA LYS A 202 -1.43 -16.03 -7.07
C LYS A 202 -0.55 -15.37 -6.02
N ILE A 203 -0.42 -16.06 -4.90
CA ILE A 203 0.59 -15.85 -3.85
C ILE A 203 1.47 -17.09 -3.81
N THR A 204 2.79 -16.93 -3.77
CA THR A 204 3.78 -17.98 -3.61
C THR A 204 4.49 -17.79 -2.28
N ILE A 205 4.40 -18.79 -1.43
CA ILE A 205 5.12 -18.87 -0.15
C ILE A 205 6.45 -19.57 -0.42
N GLU A 206 7.54 -18.79 -0.51
CA GLU A 206 8.88 -19.33 -0.78
C GLU A 206 9.34 -20.23 0.37
N LYS A 207 9.24 -19.70 1.58
CA LYS A 207 9.51 -20.37 2.84
C LYS A 207 9.02 -19.51 3.99
N ILE A 208 8.17 -20.10 4.82
CA ILE A 208 7.85 -19.57 6.15
C ILE A 208 8.41 -20.54 7.18
N THR A 209 9.13 -20.03 8.17
CA THR A 209 9.59 -20.75 9.35
C THR A 209 8.88 -20.22 10.59
N ALA A 210 8.47 -21.12 11.48
CA ALA A 210 7.82 -20.73 12.72
C ALA A 210 8.01 -21.81 13.81
N LEU A 211 7.45 -21.56 14.99
CA LEU A 211 7.32 -22.54 16.06
C LEU A 211 5.85 -22.94 16.24
N TYR A 212 5.60 -24.24 16.23
CA TYR A 212 4.33 -24.84 16.65
C TYR A 212 4.62 -25.78 17.81
N LYS A 213 4.04 -25.51 19.00
CA LYS A 213 4.33 -26.28 20.24
C LYS A 213 5.83 -26.46 20.52
N ASN A 214 6.64 -25.43 20.26
CA ASN A 214 8.11 -25.42 20.38
C ASN A 214 8.85 -26.31 19.36
N SER A 215 8.15 -26.88 18.39
CA SER A 215 8.72 -27.64 17.28
C SER A 215 8.87 -26.79 16.03
N PRO A 216 9.96 -26.95 15.25
CA PRO A 216 10.13 -26.25 13.98
C PRO A 216 9.02 -26.57 12.98
N PHE A 217 8.38 -25.51 12.49
CA PHE A 217 7.35 -25.54 11.47
C PHE A 217 7.87 -24.86 10.20
N ILE A 218 7.70 -25.51 9.04
CA ILE A 218 8.03 -24.95 7.74
C ILE A 218 6.82 -25.05 6.82
N LEU A 219 6.44 -23.92 6.22
CA LEU A 219 5.38 -23.84 5.22
C LEU A 219 5.93 -23.35 3.88
N LYS A 220 5.54 -24.02 2.81
CA LYS A 220 5.74 -23.62 1.42
C LYS A 220 4.48 -23.90 0.62
N GLY A 221 4.21 -23.15 -0.44
CA GLY A 221 3.01 -23.40 -1.23
C GLY A 221 2.58 -22.25 -2.11
N ASN A 222 1.42 -22.39 -2.74
CA ASN A 222 0.84 -21.37 -3.59
C ASN A 222 -0.67 -21.23 -3.33
N LEU A 223 -1.15 -19.99 -3.26
CA LEU A 223 -2.57 -19.66 -3.23
C LEU A 223 -2.96 -19.01 -4.56
N ASN A 224 -3.84 -19.63 -5.34
CA ASN A 224 -4.43 -18.95 -6.50
C ASN A 224 -5.68 -18.18 -6.04
N TYR A 225 -5.88 -16.94 -6.46
CA TYR A 225 -7.08 -16.17 -6.07
C TYR A 225 -8.39 -16.75 -6.66
N ALA A 226 -8.28 -17.54 -7.73
CA ALA A 226 -9.42 -18.16 -8.40
C ALA A 226 -9.80 -19.58 -7.90
N ASN A 227 -8.95 -20.24 -7.09
CA ASN A 227 -9.09 -21.66 -6.71
C ASN A 227 -8.59 -21.93 -5.26
N GLU A 228 -8.78 -23.16 -4.76
CA GLU A 228 -8.37 -23.61 -3.43
C GLU A 228 -6.87 -23.41 -3.12
N PHE A 229 -6.55 -23.23 -1.83
CA PHE A 229 -5.20 -23.05 -1.33
C PHE A 229 -4.41 -24.36 -1.41
N ASN A 230 -3.38 -24.42 -2.25
CA ASN A 230 -2.51 -25.59 -2.38
C ASN A 230 -1.20 -25.38 -1.62
N TYR A 231 -0.97 -26.15 -0.58
CA TYR A 231 0.19 -25.98 0.29
C TYR A 231 0.92 -27.30 0.56
N ASN A 232 2.18 -27.19 0.96
CA ASN A 232 2.96 -28.28 1.51
C ASN A 232 3.48 -27.83 2.89
N ILE A 233 3.10 -28.57 3.93
CA ILE A 233 3.53 -28.31 5.30
C ILE A 233 4.53 -29.37 5.70
N MET A 234 5.65 -28.93 6.24
CA MET A 234 6.61 -29.81 6.90
C MET A 234 6.75 -29.37 8.34
N VAL A 235 6.35 -30.23 9.28
CA VAL A 235 6.52 -30.01 10.71
C VAL A 235 7.44 -31.08 11.24
N LYS A 236 8.55 -30.67 11.89
CA LYS A 236 9.39 -31.58 12.65
C LYS A 236 8.97 -31.50 14.11
N SER A 237 8.00 -32.32 14.48
CA SER A 237 7.50 -32.41 15.85
C SER A 237 7.79 -33.81 16.40
N ASP A 238 8.25 -33.87 17.65
CA ASP A 238 8.31 -35.14 18.39
C ASP A 238 6.90 -35.62 18.77
N ASP A 239 5.89 -34.75 18.68
CA ASP A 239 4.51 -34.97 19.14
C ASP A 239 3.49 -35.21 18.01
N PHE A 240 3.86 -35.12 16.72
CA PHE A 240 2.90 -35.26 15.61
C PHE A 240 3.54 -35.49 14.23
N GLU A 241 3.03 -36.47 13.46
CA GLU A 241 3.15 -36.52 11.99
C GLU A 241 1.89 -35.89 11.36
N LEU A 242 2.05 -34.80 10.61
CA LEU A 242 1.00 -34.29 9.74
C LEU A 242 1.05 -35.11 8.44
N THR A 243 0.26 -36.18 8.37
CA THR A 243 -0.06 -36.83 7.09
C THR A 243 -1.25 -36.11 6.45
N ASP A 244 -1.08 -35.67 5.20
CA ASP A 244 -2.18 -35.27 4.32
C ASP A 244 -3.21 -36.40 4.16
#